data_AF-A0A662XNX9-F1
#
_entry.id   AF-A0A662XNX9-F1
#
_cell.length_a   1.000
_cell.length_b   1.000
_cell.length_c   1.000
_cell.angle_alpha   90.00
_cell.angle_beta   90.00
_cell.angle_gamma   90.00
#
_symmetry.space_group_name_H-M   'P 1'
#
loop_
_entity.id
_entity.type
_entity.pdbx_description
1 polymer ?
#
loop_
_entity_poly.entity_id
_entity_poly.type
_entity_poly.pdbx_seq_one_letter_code
_entity_poly.pdbx_strand_id
1 'polypeptide(L)'
;MRRLGLLYDGWLRRSPILTKSVTSALLFGLGDRIAQRVEKRGVQSEDAADRRQCRELDDDRALVSASTARTMRMVLWGSVLFAPIAHSWVNFIERTVGSAGKVVVAKKMLLDMVVFAPSINTLFFTTKQMMEGKSVRQGLDFAMERLPQTLKANYAIWPLANIVNYGYVPLQYRILFINCVNLVWTAILSTISSRPAELEAGEIRAFVVDGGADSSKACRGHPTPHSPTYSVEAERRFFPLASIMFYEPGKTDHGLPHDPFKVTVRLTQLAVFCAQACVVPRPIGWISTVSATGEANLAPYSQFNNLTFDPPYVMFSANQTPSGRQKDTTVNTETTGKFCWNLATWDLREAVNITAEQVAPGVDEFERAGLAKVMSTRIEGVPMVADSPVRFECEYYSTLRLPGNPPMGSVDVIIGKVVAVHIKDEVLTNGILDVTKTKPIARCGYYQYTVIKETFEMVIPSNGQEGDDVLGGLEGSTKKHKEIADRKIKQ
;
A
#
# COMPACT_ATOMS: atom_id res chain seq x y z
N MET A 1 42.05 18.61 -18.15
CA MET A 1 41.11 18.07 -19.15
C MET A 1 41.71 17.77 -20.53
N ARG A 2 42.59 18.62 -21.12
CA ARG A 2 43.17 18.37 -22.46
C ARG A 2 43.95 17.05 -22.63
N ARG A 3 44.68 16.58 -21.60
CA ARG A 3 45.45 15.31 -21.65
C ARG A 3 44.57 14.05 -21.61
N LEU A 4 43.45 14.07 -20.89
CA LEU A 4 42.53 12.93 -20.78
C LEU A 4 41.78 12.67 -22.09
N GLY A 5 41.36 13.73 -22.80
CA GLY A 5 40.72 13.61 -24.11
C GLY A 5 41.63 12.99 -25.18
N LEU A 6 42.92 13.35 -25.18
CA LEU A 6 43.92 12.79 -26.11
C LEU A 6 44.23 11.32 -25.83
N LEU A 7 44.27 10.92 -24.55
CA LEU A 7 44.44 9.52 -24.15
C LEU A 7 43.21 8.67 -24.54
N TYR A 8 42.01 9.20 -24.31
CA TYR A 8 40.77 8.54 -24.74
C TYR A 8 40.71 8.38 -26.25
N ASP A 9 41.08 9.41 -27.01
CA ASP A 9 41.15 9.33 -28.48
C ASP A 9 42.16 8.27 -28.96
N GLY A 10 43.31 8.17 -28.29
CA GLY A 10 44.31 7.14 -28.54
C GLY A 10 43.78 5.72 -28.29
N TRP A 11 43.05 5.51 -27.20
CA TRP A 11 42.43 4.20 -26.90
C TRP A 11 41.32 3.85 -27.88
N LEU A 12 40.49 4.82 -28.22
CA LEU A 12 39.37 4.65 -29.15
C LEU A 12 39.85 4.26 -30.56
N ARG A 13 41.00 4.78 -31.00
CA ARG A 13 41.63 4.39 -32.28
C ARG A 13 42.26 3.01 -32.24
N ARG A 14 42.86 2.62 -31.10
CA ARG A 14 43.57 1.34 -30.95
C ARG A 14 42.63 0.15 -30.74
N SER A 15 41.56 0.34 -29.97
CA SER A 15 40.61 -0.73 -29.64
C SER A 15 39.19 -0.17 -29.44
N PRO A 16 38.49 0.21 -30.53
CA PRO A 16 37.25 0.99 -30.45
C PRO A 16 36.14 0.30 -29.65
N ILE A 17 35.95 -1.01 -29.82
CA ILE A 17 34.90 -1.77 -29.12
C ILE A 17 35.24 -1.90 -27.64
N LEU A 18 36.47 -2.27 -27.31
CA LEU A 18 36.90 -2.45 -25.92
C LEU A 18 36.80 -1.15 -25.12
N THR A 19 37.28 -0.03 -25.69
CA THR A 19 37.18 1.28 -25.06
C THR A 19 35.72 1.67 -24.80
N LYS A 20 34.83 1.42 -25.76
CA LYS A 20 33.39 1.69 -25.62
C LYS A 20 32.75 0.80 -24.56
N SER A 21 33.02 -0.51 -24.56
CA SER A 21 32.52 -1.46 -23.56
C SER A 21 32.96 -1.08 -22.16
N VAL A 22 34.22 -0.72 -21.94
CA VAL A 22 34.72 -0.29 -20.61
C VAL A 22 34.05 1.03 -20.18
N THR A 23 33.90 2.00 -21.08
CA THR A 23 33.19 3.25 -20.73
C THR A 23 31.71 3.04 -20.43
N SER A 24 31.03 2.17 -21.19
CA SER A 24 29.63 1.81 -20.92
C SER A 24 29.50 1.10 -19.57
N ALA A 25 30.40 0.16 -19.25
CA ALA A 25 30.42 -0.54 -17.97
C ALA A 25 30.42 0.44 -16.78
N LEU A 26 31.32 1.43 -16.83
CA LEU A 26 31.48 2.44 -15.79
C LEU A 26 30.26 3.34 -15.68
N LEU A 27 29.71 3.80 -16.81
CA LEU A 27 28.59 4.73 -16.82
C LEU A 27 27.27 4.06 -16.41
N PHE A 28 27.00 2.82 -16.84
CA PHE A 28 25.83 2.07 -16.38
C PHE A 28 25.94 1.69 -14.90
N GLY A 29 27.13 1.29 -14.43
CA GLY A 29 27.36 1.03 -13.00
C GLY A 29 27.19 2.27 -12.14
N LEU A 30 27.70 3.43 -12.59
CA LEU A 30 27.53 4.70 -11.89
C LEU A 30 26.08 5.18 -11.90
N GLY A 31 25.38 5.05 -13.03
CA GLY A 31 23.97 5.40 -13.17
C GLY A 31 23.07 4.60 -12.21
N ASP A 32 23.29 3.28 -12.11
CA ASP A 32 22.56 2.45 -11.15
C ASP A 32 22.90 2.81 -9.69
N ARG A 33 24.16 3.11 -9.36
CA ARG A 33 24.54 3.57 -8.01
C ARG A 33 23.92 4.92 -7.64
N ILE A 34 23.80 5.84 -8.59
CA ILE A 34 23.10 7.12 -8.39
C ILE A 34 21.61 6.85 -8.17
N ALA A 35 20.98 6.01 -9.00
CA ALA A 35 19.58 5.64 -8.85
C ALA A 35 19.30 5.02 -7.47
N GLN A 36 20.12 4.04 -7.05
CA GLN A 36 20.03 3.43 -5.72
C GLN A 36 20.25 4.45 -4.58
N ARG A 37 21.10 5.47 -4.79
CA ARG A 37 21.34 6.52 -3.79
C ARG A 37 20.21 7.54 -3.71
N VAL A 38 19.54 7.82 -4.83
CA VAL A 38 18.31 8.63 -4.87
C VAL A 38 17.17 7.86 -4.20
N GLU A 39 17.02 6.56 -4.49
CA GLU A 39 16.08 5.67 -3.79
C GLU A 39 16.37 5.62 -2.28
N LYS A 40 17.64 5.46 -1.89
CA LYS A 40 18.05 5.49 -0.47
C LYS A 40 17.89 6.86 0.17
N ARG A 41 18.06 7.98 -0.53
CA ARG A 41 17.81 9.33 0.03
C ARG A 41 16.33 9.61 0.26
N GLY A 42 15.44 8.98 -0.51
CA GLY A 42 14.01 8.93 -0.20
C GLY A 42 13.68 8.09 1.04
N VAL A 43 14.56 7.15 1.42
CA VAL A 43 14.38 6.21 2.55
C VAL A 43 15.25 6.58 3.77
N GLN A 44 16.25 7.47 3.64
CA GLN A 44 17.29 7.69 4.66
C GLN A 44 16.91 8.58 5.85
N SER A 45 15.64 8.98 5.97
CA SER A 45 15.15 9.57 7.24
C SER A 45 14.35 8.58 8.10
N GLU A 46 14.25 7.32 7.68
CA GLU A 46 13.57 6.24 8.38
C GLU A 46 14.55 5.05 8.53
N ASP A 47 14.61 4.44 9.72
CA ASP A 47 15.17 3.10 9.98
C ASP A 47 16.69 2.90 10.10
N ALA A 48 17.35 3.55 11.06
CA ALA A 48 18.73 3.18 11.44
C ALA A 48 18.83 2.06 12.48
N ALA A 49 17.78 1.78 13.27
CA ALA A 49 17.84 0.85 14.40
C ALA A 49 17.29 -0.55 14.09
N ASP A 50 16.15 -0.64 13.39
CA ASP A 50 15.43 -1.92 13.22
C ASP A 50 16.05 -2.83 12.14
N ARG A 51 16.75 -2.22 11.17
CA ARG A 51 17.36 -2.93 10.03
C ARG A 51 18.68 -3.64 10.36
N ARG A 52 19.21 -3.53 11.58
CA ARG A 52 20.43 -4.24 12.00
C ARG A 52 20.14 -5.69 12.39
N GLN A 53 19.02 -5.94 13.07
CA GLN A 53 18.76 -7.24 13.70
C GLN A 53 18.20 -8.30 12.72
N CYS A 54 17.41 -7.89 11.72
CA CYS A 54 17.00 -8.81 10.64
C CYS A 54 18.09 -9.08 9.61
N ARG A 55 19.17 -8.28 9.58
CA ARG A 55 20.24 -8.40 8.58
C ARG A 55 21.31 -9.41 8.99
N GLU A 56 21.53 -9.62 10.28
CA GLU A 56 22.48 -10.62 10.78
C GLU A 56 22.03 -12.08 10.55
N LEU A 57 20.75 -12.33 10.28
CA LEU A 57 20.23 -13.70 10.09
C LEU A 57 20.17 -14.14 8.60
N ASP A 58 20.28 -13.21 7.65
CA ASP A 58 20.11 -13.46 6.21
C ASP A 58 21.42 -13.30 5.39
N ASP A 59 22.45 -12.64 5.95
CA ASP A 59 23.74 -12.38 5.26
C ASP A 59 24.67 -13.62 5.19
N ASP A 60 24.41 -14.69 5.97
CA ASP A 60 25.28 -15.88 6.02
C ASP A 60 25.13 -16.84 4.81
N ARG A 61 24.18 -16.60 3.90
CA ARG A 61 23.99 -17.41 2.67
C ARG A 61 24.20 -16.66 1.36
N ALA A 62 24.36 -15.34 1.37
CA ALA A 62 24.48 -14.53 0.15
C ALA A 62 25.92 -14.05 -0.08
N LEU A 63 26.64 -14.68 -1.03
CA LEU A 63 28.01 -14.29 -1.41
C LEU A 63 28.14 -12.81 -1.89
N VAL A 64 27.03 -12.16 -2.28
CA VAL A 64 27.02 -10.76 -2.76
C VAL A 64 25.72 -10.07 -2.33
N SER A 65 25.81 -8.89 -1.70
CA SER A 65 24.65 -8.06 -1.33
C SER A 65 23.74 -7.78 -2.54
N ALA A 66 22.41 -7.83 -2.35
CA ALA A 66 21.41 -7.57 -3.40
C ALA A 66 21.64 -6.24 -4.17
N SER A 67 22.11 -5.20 -3.49
CA SER A 67 22.47 -3.92 -4.10
C SER A 67 23.69 -4.01 -5.05
N THR A 68 24.68 -4.81 -4.66
CA THR A 68 25.88 -5.08 -5.46
C THR A 68 25.56 -6.00 -6.63
N ALA A 69 24.71 -7.01 -6.43
CA ALA A 69 24.24 -7.90 -7.49
C ALA A 69 23.47 -7.13 -8.58
N ARG A 70 22.62 -6.18 -8.18
CA ARG A 70 21.92 -5.28 -9.10
C ARG A 70 22.87 -4.42 -9.94
N THR A 71 23.84 -3.78 -9.30
CA THR A 71 24.85 -2.97 -10.03
C THR A 71 25.69 -3.84 -10.97
N MET A 72 26.06 -5.05 -10.56
CA MET A 72 26.84 -5.98 -11.39
C MET A 72 26.08 -6.38 -12.67
N ARG A 73 24.76 -6.60 -12.58
CA ARG A 73 23.91 -6.87 -13.75
C ARG A 73 23.91 -5.71 -14.74
N MET A 74 23.84 -4.46 -14.26
CA MET A 74 23.87 -3.26 -15.11
C MET A 74 25.23 -3.07 -15.79
N VAL A 75 26.32 -3.36 -15.07
CA VAL A 75 27.69 -3.32 -15.62
C VAL A 75 27.87 -4.37 -16.73
N LEU A 76 27.38 -5.59 -16.51
CA LEU A 76 27.42 -6.67 -17.50
C LEU A 76 26.59 -6.33 -18.75
N TRP A 77 25.39 -5.79 -18.56
CA TRP A 77 24.55 -5.35 -19.67
C TRP A 77 25.21 -4.25 -20.50
N GLY A 78 25.77 -3.23 -19.83
CA GLY A 78 26.41 -2.08 -20.50
C GLY A 78 27.65 -2.45 -21.29
N SER A 79 28.44 -3.41 -20.79
CA SER A 79 29.72 -3.80 -21.37
C SER A 79 29.61 -4.86 -22.47
N VAL A 80 28.86 -5.95 -22.21
CA VAL A 80 28.82 -7.15 -23.06
C VAL A 80 27.75 -7.04 -24.14
N LEU A 81 26.59 -6.45 -23.82
CA LEU A 81 25.46 -6.43 -24.75
C LEU A 81 25.32 -5.06 -25.43
N PHE A 82 25.18 -3.99 -24.65
CA PHE A 82 24.84 -2.68 -25.20
C PHE A 82 25.92 -2.06 -26.06
N ALA A 83 27.16 -1.98 -25.56
CA ALA A 83 28.22 -1.27 -26.28
C ALA A 83 28.54 -1.86 -27.68
N PRO A 84 28.62 -3.21 -27.86
CA PRO A 84 28.81 -3.80 -29.19
C PRO A 84 27.60 -3.60 -30.11
N ILE A 85 26.37 -3.75 -29.59
CA ILE A 85 25.13 -3.59 -30.36
C ILE A 85 24.98 -2.13 -30.84
N ALA A 86 25.15 -1.16 -29.93
CA ALA A 86 25.10 0.25 -30.25
C ALA A 86 26.20 0.66 -31.23
N HIS A 87 27.40 0.08 -31.12
CA HIS A 87 28.48 0.32 -32.07
C HIS A 87 28.15 -0.14 -33.49
N SER A 88 27.64 -1.37 -33.61
CA SER A 88 27.22 -1.94 -34.89
C SER A 88 26.07 -1.13 -35.49
N TRP A 89 25.11 -0.71 -34.66
CA TRP A 89 23.95 0.05 -35.08
C TRP A 89 24.30 1.45 -35.63
N VAL A 90 25.11 2.23 -34.91
CA VAL A 90 25.51 3.58 -35.36
C VAL A 90 26.30 3.51 -36.68
N ASN A 91 27.16 2.50 -36.85
CA ASN A 91 27.87 2.30 -38.11
C ASN A 91 26.94 1.85 -39.25
N PHE A 92 25.94 1.02 -38.94
CA PHE A 92 24.94 0.57 -39.90
C PHE A 92 24.08 1.74 -40.41
N ILE A 93 23.59 2.60 -39.50
CA ILE A 93 22.84 3.80 -39.85
C ILE A 93 23.70 4.77 -40.68
N GLU A 94 24.97 4.93 -40.33
CA GLU A 94 25.87 5.82 -41.07
C GLU A 94 26.09 5.34 -42.52
N ARG A 95 26.21 4.02 -42.72
CA ARG A 95 26.38 3.40 -44.04
C ARG A 95 25.11 3.44 -44.90
N THR A 96 23.93 3.32 -44.29
CA THR A 96 22.65 3.19 -45.01
C THR A 96 22.00 4.53 -45.35
N VAL A 97 22.12 5.55 -44.48
CA VAL A 97 21.43 6.84 -44.65
C VAL A 97 22.37 7.96 -45.15
N GLY A 98 23.69 7.77 -45.05
CA GLY A 98 24.71 8.74 -45.47
C GLY A 98 25.02 9.79 -44.39
N SER A 99 25.93 10.73 -44.67
CA SER A 99 26.63 11.49 -43.62
C SER A 99 26.17 12.93 -43.37
N ALA A 100 25.49 13.58 -44.31
CA ALA A 100 25.26 15.03 -44.24
C ALA A 100 23.86 15.46 -44.71
N GLY A 101 23.24 16.37 -43.93
CA GLY A 101 21.97 17.03 -44.26
C GLY A 101 20.92 16.93 -43.15
N LYS A 102 20.08 17.96 -42.99
CA LYS A 102 18.99 17.98 -41.98
C LYS A 102 18.00 16.82 -42.17
N VAL A 103 17.75 16.45 -43.42
CA VAL A 103 16.91 15.29 -43.80
C VAL A 103 17.56 13.96 -43.42
N VAL A 104 18.89 13.86 -43.53
CA VAL A 104 19.65 12.67 -43.11
C VAL A 104 19.56 12.50 -41.60
N VAL A 105 19.73 13.57 -40.82
CA VAL A 105 19.58 13.53 -39.35
C VAL A 105 18.18 13.06 -38.95
N ALA A 106 17.13 13.60 -39.60
CA ALA A 106 15.76 13.18 -39.33
C ALA A 106 15.52 11.69 -39.65
N LYS A 107 16.04 11.19 -40.78
CA LYS A 107 15.95 9.76 -41.14
C LYS A 107 16.66 8.84 -40.14
N LYS A 108 17.86 9.23 -39.67
CA LYS A 108 18.61 8.47 -38.65
C LYS A 108 17.86 8.44 -37.31
N MET A 109 17.32 9.58 -36.91
CA MET A 109 16.48 9.69 -35.71
C MET A 109 15.25 8.78 -35.80
N LEU A 110 14.54 8.76 -36.94
CA LEU A 110 13.37 7.91 -37.11
C LEU A 110 13.73 6.42 -37.06
N LEU A 111 14.85 6.00 -37.64
CA LEU A 111 15.35 4.62 -37.52
C LEU A 111 15.67 4.25 -36.06
N ASP A 112 16.26 5.17 -35.30
CA ASP A 112 16.49 4.96 -33.87
C ASP A 112 15.19 4.81 -33.07
N MET A 113 14.17 5.61 -33.38
CA MET A 113 12.90 5.57 -32.66
C MET A 113 12.08 4.33 -33.01
N VAL A 114 12.02 3.94 -34.29
CA VAL A 114 11.13 2.86 -34.75
C VAL A 114 11.79 1.48 -34.66
N VAL A 115 13.10 1.39 -34.86
CA VAL A 115 13.79 0.09 -34.96
C VAL A 115 14.67 -0.16 -33.75
N PHE A 116 15.52 0.80 -33.39
CA PHE A 116 16.50 0.58 -32.33
C PHE A 116 15.85 0.57 -30.94
N ALA A 117 15.03 1.57 -30.62
CA ALA A 117 14.45 1.74 -29.31
C ALA A 117 13.55 0.57 -28.88
N PRO A 118 12.64 0.02 -29.72
CA PRO A 118 11.86 -1.15 -29.31
C PRO A 118 12.74 -2.39 -29.12
N SER A 119 13.70 -2.61 -30.01
CA SER A 119 14.57 -3.78 -29.99
C SER A 119 15.49 -3.80 -28.75
N ILE A 120 16.14 -2.67 -28.44
CA ILE A 120 17.11 -2.60 -27.34
C ILE A 120 16.44 -2.64 -25.97
N ASN A 121 15.26 -2.03 -25.81
CA ASN A 121 14.51 -2.06 -24.56
C ASN A 121 13.92 -3.45 -24.29
N THR A 122 13.43 -4.13 -25.33
CA THR A 122 12.98 -5.53 -25.20
C THR A 122 14.13 -6.42 -24.73
N LEU A 123 15.29 -6.30 -25.40
CA LEU A 123 16.48 -7.07 -25.03
C LEU A 123 16.95 -6.76 -23.60
N PHE A 124 16.85 -5.52 -23.15
CA PHE A 124 17.19 -5.12 -21.78
C PHE A 124 16.30 -5.81 -20.75
N PHE A 125 14.97 -5.72 -20.88
CA PHE A 125 14.06 -6.31 -19.90
C PHE A 125 14.13 -7.83 -19.89
N THR A 126 14.20 -8.48 -21.05
CA THR A 126 14.33 -9.94 -21.14
C THR A 126 15.63 -10.42 -20.51
N THR A 127 16.76 -9.79 -20.83
CA THR A 127 18.07 -10.15 -20.24
C THR A 127 18.07 -9.94 -18.73
N LYS A 128 17.52 -8.81 -18.25
CA LYS A 128 17.44 -8.51 -16.83
C LYS A 128 16.67 -9.60 -16.06
N GLN A 129 15.52 -10.03 -16.58
CA GLN A 129 14.69 -11.08 -15.97
C GLN A 129 15.39 -12.44 -15.98
N MET A 130 16.14 -12.75 -17.05
CA MET A 130 16.96 -13.97 -17.10
C MET A 130 18.09 -13.96 -16.06
N MET A 131 18.74 -12.81 -15.83
CA MET A 131 19.76 -12.64 -14.79
C MET A 131 19.19 -12.68 -13.36
N GLU A 132 17.87 -12.66 -13.20
CA GLU A 132 17.13 -12.85 -11.96
C GLU A 132 16.61 -14.29 -11.80
N GLY A 133 16.87 -15.19 -12.77
CA GLY A 133 16.51 -16.60 -12.71
C GLY A 133 15.16 -16.96 -13.36
N LYS A 134 14.51 -16.02 -14.05
CA LYS A 134 13.24 -16.27 -14.77
C LYS A 134 13.50 -16.87 -16.15
N SER A 135 12.52 -17.61 -16.68
CA SER A 135 12.63 -18.19 -18.02
C SER A 135 12.60 -17.12 -19.12
N VAL A 136 13.16 -17.43 -20.29
CA VAL A 136 13.20 -16.51 -21.44
C VAL A 136 11.79 -16.08 -21.89
N ARG A 137 10.82 -17.01 -21.86
CA ARG A 137 9.42 -16.72 -22.22
C ARG A 137 8.80 -15.69 -21.27
N GLN A 138 8.94 -15.91 -19.96
CA GLN A 138 8.48 -14.95 -18.95
C GLN A 138 9.22 -13.60 -19.03
N GLY A 139 10.49 -13.61 -19.44
CA GLY A 139 11.26 -12.39 -19.68
C GLY A 139 10.79 -11.62 -20.93
N LEU A 140 10.29 -12.31 -21.95
CA LEU A 140 9.74 -11.70 -23.16
C LEU A 140 8.35 -11.11 -22.89
N ASP A 141 7.49 -11.84 -22.18
CA ASP A 141 6.14 -11.38 -21.82
C ASP A 141 6.23 -10.09 -20.98
N PHE A 142 7.11 -10.09 -19.98
CA PHE A 142 7.41 -8.91 -19.17
C PHE A 142 7.97 -7.75 -20.01
N ALA A 143 8.83 -8.03 -20.99
CA ALA A 143 9.38 -6.98 -21.85
C ALA A 143 8.30 -6.33 -22.72
N MET A 144 7.38 -7.12 -23.29
CA MET A 144 6.28 -6.62 -24.12
C MET A 144 5.28 -5.78 -23.33
N GLU A 145 5.03 -6.13 -22.08
CA GLU A 145 4.16 -5.37 -21.18
C GLU A 145 4.77 -3.99 -20.81
N ARG A 146 6.10 -3.94 -20.63
CA ARG A 146 6.83 -2.72 -20.22
C ARG A 146 7.25 -1.82 -21.38
N LEU A 147 7.20 -2.35 -22.60
CA LEU A 147 7.68 -1.66 -23.79
C LEU A 147 6.94 -0.33 -24.06
N PRO A 148 5.60 -0.23 -23.96
CA PRO A 148 4.88 0.99 -24.30
C PRO A 148 5.28 2.19 -23.42
N GLN A 149 5.33 1.98 -22.10
CA GLN A 149 5.74 3.01 -21.14
C GLN A 149 7.21 3.40 -21.35
N THR A 150 8.05 2.41 -21.61
CA THR A 150 9.48 2.64 -21.86
C THR A 150 9.68 3.43 -23.15
N LEU A 151 8.91 3.14 -24.20
CA LEU A 151 8.95 3.89 -25.46
C LEU A 151 8.39 5.30 -25.30
N LYS A 152 7.33 5.51 -24.51
CA LYS A 152 6.79 6.85 -24.20
C LYS A 152 7.86 7.73 -23.54
N ALA A 153 8.56 7.22 -22.53
CA ALA A 153 9.68 7.91 -21.90
C ALA A 153 10.88 8.07 -22.86
N ASN A 154 11.12 7.08 -23.72
CA ASN A 154 12.20 7.12 -24.71
C ASN A 154 11.98 8.27 -25.71
N TYR A 155 10.76 8.40 -26.22
CA TYR A 155 10.37 9.43 -27.19
C TYR A 155 10.32 10.84 -26.59
N ALA A 156 10.28 10.99 -25.26
CA ALA A 156 10.41 12.30 -24.62
C ALA A 156 11.87 12.83 -24.60
N ILE A 157 12.85 11.93 -24.52
CA ILE A 157 14.25 12.29 -24.26
C ILE A 157 15.12 12.13 -25.50
N TRP A 158 14.98 11.00 -26.19
CA TRP A 158 15.90 10.59 -27.24
C TRP A 158 15.78 11.35 -28.56
N PRO A 159 14.64 11.94 -28.98
CA PRO A 159 14.62 12.79 -30.17
C PRO A 159 15.57 13.99 -30.05
N LEU A 160 15.55 14.69 -28.92
CA LEU A 160 16.45 15.81 -28.66
C LEU A 160 17.90 15.33 -28.58
N ALA A 161 18.16 14.22 -27.90
CA ALA A 161 19.49 13.63 -27.83
C ALA A 161 20.01 13.20 -29.22
N ASN A 162 19.17 12.61 -30.06
CA ASN A 162 19.54 12.12 -31.39
C ASN A 162 19.80 13.26 -32.38
N ILE A 163 19.06 14.37 -32.28
CA ILE A 163 19.35 15.58 -33.05
C ILE A 163 20.75 16.10 -32.71
N VAL A 164 21.12 16.14 -31.43
CA VAL A 164 22.46 16.54 -31.00
C VAL A 164 23.52 15.52 -31.45
N ASN A 165 23.23 14.23 -31.27
CA ASN A 165 24.16 13.14 -31.57
C ASN A 165 24.52 13.03 -33.05
N TYR A 166 23.53 13.10 -33.94
CA TYR A 166 23.77 13.02 -35.39
C TYR A 166 24.06 14.38 -36.02
N GLY A 167 23.64 15.48 -35.40
CA GLY A 167 23.86 16.83 -35.90
C GLY A 167 25.24 17.40 -35.57
N TYR A 168 25.75 17.13 -34.36
CA TYR A 168 26.94 17.82 -33.84
C TYR A 168 28.04 16.89 -33.33
N VAL A 169 27.73 15.63 -32.99
CA VAL A 169 28.72 14.71 -32.39
C VAL A 169 29.45 13.89 -33.49
N PRO A 170 30.79 13.95 -33.55
CA PRO A 170 31.58 13.12 -34.47
C PRO A 170 31.35 11.63 -34.22
N LEU A 171 31.37 10.82 -35.29
CA LEU A 171 31.05 9.37 -35.28
C LEU A 171 31.74 8.61 -34.14
N GLN A 172 33.00 8.94 -33.87
CA GLN A 172 33.82 8.29 -32.83
C GLN A 172 33.30 8.54 -31.40
N TYR A 173 32.71 9.71 -31.11
CA TYR A 173 32.23 10.07 -29.78
C TYR A 173 30.73 9.84 -29.56
N ARG A 174 29.98 9.41 -30.57
CA ARG A 174 28.52 9.22 -30.47
C ARG A 174 28.11 8.26 -29.36
N ILE A 175 28.86 7.17 -29.17
CA ILE A 175 28.57 6.18 -28.11
C ILE A 175 28.90 6.73 -26.73
N LEU A 176 29.94 7.56 -26.62
CA LEU A 176 30.24 8.26 -25.37
C LEU A 176 29.11 9.24 -25.02
N PHE A 177 28.61 10.00 -26.00
CA PHE A 177 27.47 10.89 -25.81
C PHE A 177 26.20 10.14 -25.40
N ILE A 178 25.87 9.04 -26.11
CA ILE A 178 24.76 8.14 -25.77
C ILE A 178 24.90 7.63 -24.33
N ASN A 179 26.10 7.24 -23.90
CA ASN A 179 26.33 6.77 -22.53
C ASN A 179 26.18 7.87 -21.47
N CYS A 180 26.47 9.13 -21.79
CA CYS A 180 26.21 10.25 -20.89
C CYS A 180 24.70 10.47 -20.70
N VAL A 181 23.92 10.40 -21.79
CA VAL A 181 22.44 10.43 -21.72
C VAL A 181 21.92 9.21 -20.97
N ASN A 182 22.58 8.06 -21.13
CA ASN A 182 22.22 6.84 -20.41
C ASN A 182 22.34 6.96 -18.89
N LEU A 183 23.18 7.85 -18.33
CA LEU A 183 23.21 8.06 -16.88
C LEU A 183 21.84 8.52 -16.35
N VAL A 184 21.18 9.43 -17.07
CA VAL A 184 19.83 9.91 -16.75
C VAL A 184 18.80 8.83 -17.08
N TRP A 185 18.95 8.17 -18.23
CA TRP A 185 18.07 7.08 -18.67
C TRP A 185 18.07 5.89 -17.70
N THR A 186 19.20 5.55 -17.06
CA THR A 186 19.31 4.41 -16.13
C THR A 186 18.53 4.67 -14.84
N ALA A 187 18.48 5.93 -14.39
CA ALA A 187 17.60 6.32 -13.28
C ALA A 187 16.12 6.21 -13.67
N ILE A 188 15.76 6.57 -14.90
CA ILE A 188 14.40 6.43 -15.42
C ILE A 188 14.04 4.94 -15.59
N LEU A 189 14.89 4.14 -16.22
CA LEU A 189 14.72 2.69 -16.36
C LEU A 189 14.61 1.99 -15.00
N SER A 190 15.33 2.47 -13.98
CA SER A 190 15.17 2.02 -12.59
C SER A 190 13.75 2.26 -12.09
N THR A 191 13.25 3.49 -12.24
CA THR A 191 11.89 3.85 -11.81
C THR A 191 10.79 3.14 -12.60
N ILE A 192 10.97 2.92 -13.90
CA ILE A 192 10.01 2.20 -14.75
C ILE A 192 10.05 0.70 -14.45
N SER A 193 11.24 0.15 -14.19
CA SER A 193 11.42 -1.23 -13.74
C SER A 193 10.79 -1.51 -12.37
N SER A 194 10.59 -0.49 -11.52
CA SER A 194 10.05 -0.63 -10.16
C SER A 194 8.59 -0.18 -10.01
N ARG A 195 8.01 0.50 -11.00
CA ARG A 195 6.57 0.84 -11.06
C ARG A 195 5.78 -0.32 -11.70
N PRO A 196 4.50 -0.57 -11.41
CA PRO A 196 3.65 -1.54 -12.15
C PRO A 196 3.11 -0.99 -13.49
N ALA A 197 2.89 -1.84 -14.50
CA ALA A 197 2.67 -1.46 -15.92
C ALA A 197 1.21 -1.08 -16.28
N GLU A 198 0.27 -1.28 -15.37
CA GLU A 198 -1.18 -1.29 -15.66
C GLU A 198 -1.82 0.08 -15.88
N LEU A 199 -1.07 1.19 -15.81
CA LEU A 199 -1.63 2.55 -15.72
C LEU A 199 -1.83 3.29 -17.06
N GLU A 200 -1.27 2.84 -18.19
CA GLU A 200 -1.21 3.69 -19.41
C GLU A 200 -2.11 3.25 -20.59
N ALA A 201 -2.71 2.05 -20.58
CA ALA A 201 -3.64 1.64 -21.64
C ALA A 201 -5.01 2.38 -21.58
N GLY A 202 -5.32 3.04 -20.45
CA GLY A 202 -6.54 3.79 -20.24
C GLY A 202 -6.59 5.16 -20.92
N GLU A 203 -5.44 5.80 -21.18
CA GLU A 203 -5.39 7.14 -21.79
C GLU A 203 -5.81 7.16 -23.27
N ILE A 204 -5.58 6.06 -24.01
CA ILE A 204 -5.86 6.01 -25.46
C ILE A 204 -7.36 5.81 -25.75
N ARG A 205 -8.12 5.17 -24.84
CA ARG A 205 -9.58 4.98 -24.99
C ARG A 205 -10.39 6.23 -24.67
N ALA A 206 -9.95 7.04 -23.70
CA ALA A 206 -10.66 8.26 -23.31
C ALA A 206 -10.69 9.32 -24.42
N PHE A 207 -9.67 9.36 -25.29
CA PHE A 207 -9.59 10.32 -26.39
C PHE A 207 -10.50 9.98 -27.60
N VAL A 208 -11.03 8.75 -27.68
CA VAL A 208 -11.83 8.29 -28.83
C VAL A 208 -13.34 8.37 -28.55
N VAL A 209 -13.77 8.45 -27.29
CA VAL A 209 -15.19 8.29 -26.92
C VAL A 209 -15.97 9.62 -26.81
N ASP A 210 -15.30 10.77 -26.72
CA ASP A 210 -15.97 12.09 -26.62
C ASP A 210 -16.49 12.68 -27.95
N GLY A 211 -16.72 11.84 -28.97
CA GLY A 211 -17.28 12.26 -30.25
C GLY A 211 -18.39 11.36 -30.75
N GLY A 212 -19.62 11.53 -30.26
CA GLY A 212 -20.80 10.92 -30.91
C GLY A 212 -22.03 10.78 -30.04
N ALA A 213 -23.12 11.40 -30.47
CA ALA A 213 -24.40 11.51 -29.77
C ALA A 213 -25.32 10.27 -29.88
N ASP A 214 -26.21 10.17 -28.89
CA ASP A 214 -27.65 9.82 -28.92
C ASP A 214 -28.14 8.46 -29.48
N SER A 215 -28.88 7.70 -28.65
CA SER A 215 -30.28 7.32 -28.90
C SER A 215 -30.76 6.09 -28.10
N SER A 216 -31.99 6.22 -27.62
CA SER A 216 -32.87 5.25 -26.95
C SER A 216 -33.04 3.89 -27.65
N LYS A 217 -33.23 2.79 -26.89
CA LYS A 217 -34.44 1.91 -26.93
C LYS A 217 -34.35 0.61 -26.09
N ALA A 218 -35.47 0.36 -25.42
CA ALA A 218 -36.19 -0.92 -25.25
C ALA A 218 -35.73 -1.98 -24.22
N CYS A 219 -36.64 -2.21 -23.26
CA CYS A 219 -36.73 -3.35 -22.35
C CYS A 219 -37.33 -4.61 -23.02
N ARG A 220 -36.99 -5.77 -22.42
CA ARG A 220 -37.80 -6.99 -22.12
C ARG A 220 -37.31 -8.30 -22.74
N GLY A 221 -37.25 -9.34 -21.88
CA GLY A 221 -37.39 -10.75 -22.25
C GLY A 221 -36.45 -11.71 -21.51
N HIS A 222 -36.97 -12.45 -20.53
CA HIS A 222 -36.35 -13.67 -19.98
C HIS A 222 -37.11 -14.89 -20.52
N PRO A 223 -36.42 -16.01 -20.84
CA PRO A 223 -36.60 -17.20 -20.01
C PRO A 223 -35.31 -17.99 -19.74
N THR A 224 -35.35 -18.77 -18.65
CA THR A 224 -34.36 -19.65 -18.01
C THR A 224 -34.18 -21.02 -18.73
N PRO A 225 -33.36 -21.97 -18.22
CA PRO A 225 -31.90 -21.94 -18.09
C PRO A 225 -31.25 -23.17 -18.79
N HIS A 226 -30.15 -22.96 -19.50
CA HIS A 226 -29.21 -24.04 -19.81
C HIS A 226 -27.89 -23.76 -19.10
N SER A 227 -27.42 -24.76 -18.37
CA SER A 227 -26.17 -24.78 -17.60
C SER A 227 -24.94 -24.66 -18.50
N PRO A 228 -23.97 -23.83 -18.10
CA PRO A 228 -22.58 -24.13 -18.39
C PRO A 228 -21.74 -24.17 -17.10
N THR A 229 -20.81 -25.13 -17.12
CA THR A 229 -19.67 -25.31 -16.24
C THR A 229 -18.88 -24.02 -16.01
N TYR A 230 -18.67 -23.65 -14.75
CA TYR A 230 -17.81 -22.54 -14.35
C TYR A 230 -16.35 -23.01 -14.22
N SER A 231 -15.48 -22.52 -15.12
CA SER A 231 -14.03 -22.49 -14.95
C SER A 231 -13.62 -21.11 -14.42
N VAL A 232 -12.97 -21.08 -13.26
CA VAL A 232 -12.55 -19.86 -12.57
C VAL A 232 -11.22 -19.37 -13.16
N GLU A 233 -11.27 -18.56 -14.22
CA GLU A 233 -10.17 -17.68 -14.62
C GLU A 233 -10.61 -16.23 -14.36
N ALA A 234 -10.12 -15.68 -13.25
CA ALA A 234 -10.40 -14.32 -12.84
C ALA A 234 -9.65 -13.32 -13.75
N GLU A 235 -10.26 -12.97 -14.88
CA GLU A 235 -9.94 -11.79 -15.69
C GLU A 235 -10.08 -10.53 -14.79
N ARG A 236 -8.98 -10.04 -14.22
CA ARG A 236 -8.95 -8.73 -13.53
C ARG A 236 -8.93 -7.61 -14.58
N ARG A 237 -10.12 -7.19 -15.00
CA ARG A 237 -10.32 -5.91 -15.71
C ARG A 237 -10.24 -4.76 -14.70
N PHE A 238 -9.26 -3.87 -14.83
CA PHE A 238 -9.20 -2.62 -14.04
C PHE A 238 -9.56 -1.41 -14.92
N PHE A 239 -10.55 -0.63 -14.47
CA PHE A 239 -10.95 0.68 -15.01
C PHE A 239 -10.08 1.79 -14.37
N PRO A 240 -9.77 2.91 -15.05
CA PRO A 240 -8.85 3.92 -14.51
C PRO A 240 -9.55 4.80 -13.45
N LEU A 241 -8.88 4.96 -12.30
CA LEU A 241 -9.23 5.91 -11.24
C LEU A 241 -8.93 7.34 -11.72
N ALA A 242 -9.96 8.20 -11.62
CA ALA A 242 -9.87 9.65 -11.76
C ALA A 242 -8.71 10.25 -10.93
N SER A 243 -8.24 11.44 -11.32
CA SER A 243 -7.09 12.17 -10.71
C SER A 243 -6.86 11.83 -9.23
N ILE A 244 -5.90 10.95 -8.96
CA ILE A 244 -5.60 10.53 -7.59
C ILE A 244 -4.71 11.61 -6.97
N MET A 245 -5.23 12.26 -5.93
CA MET A 245 -4.44 13.15 -5.08
C MET A 245 -3.41 12.33 -4.31
N PHE A 246 -2.14 12.69 -4.45
CA PHE A 246 -1.03 12.11 -3.69
C PHE A 246 -0.45 13.17 -2.76
N TYR A 247 -0.31 12.82 -1.49
CA TYR A 247 0.43 13.61 -0.52
C TYR A 247 1.05 12.67 0.53
N GLU A 248 2.09 13.16 1.18
CA GLU A 248 2.77 12.52 2.28
C GLU A 248 2.31 13.19 3.58
N PRO A 249 1.56 12.50 4.46
CA PRO A 249 1.08 13.07 5.70
C PRO A 249 2.21 13.72 6.51
N GLY A 250 2.05 15.00 6.83
CA GLY A 250 3.03 15.78 7.60
C GLY A 250 4.30 16.21 6.85
N LYS A 251 4.43 15.92 5.55
CA LYS A 251 5.57 16.37 4.71
C LYS A 251 5.13 17.25 3.53
N THR A 252 4.15 16.80 2.75
CA THR A 252 3.66 17.55 1.57
C THR A 252 2.22 17.98 1.77
N ASP A 253 1.92 19.20 1.31
CA ASP A 253 0.58 19.78 1.40
C ASP A 253 -0.35 19.14 0.36
N HIS A 254 -1.55 18.76 0.78
CA HIS A 254 -2.57 18.15 -0.06
C HIS A 254 -3.56 19.18 -0.65
N GLY A 255 -3.50 20.45 -0.23
CA GLY A 255 -4.32 21.53 -0.79
C GLY A 255 -5.83 21.42 -0.52
N LEU A 256 -6.23 20.58 0.44
CA LEU A 256 -7.63 20.44 0.88
C LEU A 256 -7.87 21.28 2.15
N PRO A 257 -9.12 21.75 2.39
CA PRO A 257 -9.45 22.50 3.59
C PRO A 257 -9.25 21.70 4.89
N HIS A 258 -9.31 20.37 4.81
CA HIS A 258 -9.06 19.46 5.92
C HIS A 258 -8.19 18.30 5.45
N ASP A 259 -7.21 17.92 6.26
CA ASP A 259 -6.34 16.78 5.98
C ASP A 259 -7.17 15.47 6.06
N PRO A 260 -7.29 14.69 4.95
CA PRO A 260 -8.08 13.47 4.93
C PRO A 260 -7.50 12.35 5.81
N PHE A 261 -6.22 12.45 6.20
CA PHE A 261 -5.51 11.59 7.15
C PHE A 261 -5.29 12.24 8.53
N LYS A 262 -5.51 13.56 8.71
CA LYS A 262 -5.40 14.23 10.03
C LYS A 262 -6.37 15.41 10.18
N VAL A 263 -7.65 15.14 10.45
CA VAL A 263 -8.62 16.22 10.67
C VAL A 263 -8.38 16.93 12.01
N THR A 264 -7.66 18.07 11.97
CA THR A 264 -7.63 19.03 13.07
C THR A 264 -8.71 20.09 12.80
N VAL A 265 -9.86 19.99 13.46
CA VAL A 265 -10.81 21.11 13.48
C VAL A 265 -10.33 22.09 14.54
N ARG A 266 -9.77 23.25 14.12
CA ARG A 266 -9.57 24.39 15.01
C ARG A 266 -10.92 25.09 15.20
N LEU A 267 -11.69 24.62 16.18
CA LEU A 267 -12.69 25.45 16.84
C LEU A 267 -12.39 25.36 18.33
N THR A 268 -11.98 26.49 18.90
CA THR A 268 -12.01 26.76 20.35
C THR A 268 -11.60 25.59 21.24
N GLN A 269 -10.29 25.40 21.41
CA GLN A 269 -9.68 24.83 22.63
C GLN A 269 -10.47 23.70 23.32
N LEU A 270 -10.85 22.63 22.63
CA LEU A 270 -11.15 21.29 23.19
C LEU A 270 -11.54 20.33 22.06
N ALA A 271 -11.12 19.07 22.18
CA ALA A 271 -11.37 17.93 21.28
C ALA A 271 -10.58 17.88 19.95
N VAL A 272 -9.79 16.82 19.81
CA VAL A 272 -8.97 16.52 18.63
C VAL A 272 -9.42 15.17 18.07
N PHE A 273 -9.89 15.15 16.81
CA PHE A 273 -10.39 13.95 16.13
C PHE A 273 -9.47 13.56 14.96
N CYS A 274 -8.44 12.75 15.24
CA CYS A 274 -7.45 12.34 14.23
C CYS A 274 -7.92 11.19 13.31
N ALA A 275 -7.71 11.35 11.99
CA ALA A 275 -7.37 10.33 10.97
C ALA A 275 -8.39 9.56 10.12
N GLN A 276 -9.59 10.08 9.87
CA GLN A 276 -10.74 9.17 9.79
C GLN A 276 -11.60 9.16 8.51
N ALA A 277 -11.23 9.88 7.44
CA ALA A 277 -12.07 9.89 6.23
C ALA A 277 -11.80 8.70 5.27
N CYS A 278 -10.56 8.22 5.18
CA CYS A 278 -10.17 7.17 4.23
C CYS A 278 -10.40 5.73 4.75
N VAL A 279 -10.47 5.53 6.07
CA VAL A 279 -10.69 4.22 6.70
C VAL A 279 -12.05 4.24 7.37
N VAL A 280 -13.09 3.84 6.64
CA VAL A 280 -14.51 3.88 7.06
C VAL A 280 -15.27 2.67 6.51
N PRO A 281 -16.40 2.26 7.11
CA PRO A 281 -16.90 2.68 8.43
C PRO A 281 -16.11 2.01 9.55
N ARG A 282 -15.87 2.71 10.67
CA ARG A 282 -15.15 2.14 11.81
C ARG A 282 -16.10 1.78 12.94
N PRO A 283 -16.02 0.55 13.49
CA PRO A 283 -16.78 0.19 14.67
C PRO A 283 -16.33 1.06 15.85
N ILE A 284 -17.28 1.35 16.74
CA ILE A 284 -17.04 2.16 17.93
C ILE A 284 -16.76 1.24 19.10
N GLY A 285 -15.58 1.37 19.70
CA GLY A 285 -15.25 0.81 20.99
C GLY A 285 -15.89 1.66 22.08
N TRP A 286 -17.09 1.33 22.54
CA TRP A 286 -17.71 2.04 23.67
C TRP A 286 -17.31 1.36 24.97
N ILE A 287 -16.21 1.86 25.55
CA ILE A 287 -15.46 1.18 26.59
C ILE A 287 -15.88 1.71 27.96
N SER A 288 -16.29 0.79 28.84
CA SER A 288 -16.50 1.09 30.25
C SER A 288 -15.40 0.50 31.11
N THR A 289 -14.99 1.27 32.12
CA THR A 289 -13.94 0.92 33.08
C THR A 289 -14.34 1.38 34.47
N VAL A 290 -13.60 0.92 35.48
CA VAL A 290 -13.71 1.39 36.85
C VAL A 290 -12.34 1.85 37.31
N SER A 291 -12.27 2.93 38.07
CA SER A 291 -11.04 3.38 38.70
C SER A 291 -10.67 2.49 39.89
N ALA A 292 -9.44 2.60 40.40
CA ALA A 292 -9.04 1.92 41.63
C ALA A 292 -9.85 2.36 42.87
N THR A 293 -10.47 3.54 42.81
CA THR A 293 -11.35 4.08 43.86
C THR A 293 -12.81 3.68 43.71
N GLY A 294 -13.17 2.94 42.64
CA GLY A 294 -14.52 2.44 42.39
C GLY A 294 -15.41 3.37 41.54
N GLU A 295 -14.86 4.45 40.99
CA GLU A 295 -15.61 5.37 40.13
C GLU A 295 -15.73 4.79 38.72
N ALA A 296 -16.94 4.84 38.14
CA ALA A 296 -17.18 4.32 36.80
C ALA A 296 -16.82 5.35 35.73
N ASN A 297 -16.29 4.86 34.60
CA ASN A 297 -15.97 5.68 33.44
C ASN A 297 -16.54 5.02 32.18
N LEU A 298 -17.07 5.81 31.25
CA LEU A 298 -17.55 5.34 29.94
C LEU A 298 -17.15 6.30 28.83
N ALA A 299 -16.46 5.80 27.80
CA ALA A 299 -16.00 6.63 26.68
C ALA A 299 -16.01 5.88 25.33
N PRO A 300 -16.35 6.56 24.21
CA PRO A 300 -16.32 5.97 22.88
C PRO A 300 -14.97 6.18 22.16
N TYR A 301 -14.46 5.11 21.56
CA TYR A 301 -13.22 5.07 20.78
C TYR A 301 -13.51 4.59 19.36
N SER A 302 -13.30 5.45 18.37
CA SER A 302 -13.53 5.09 16.96
C SER A 302 -12.40 4.25 16.34
N GLN A 303 -11.35 3.95 17.09
CA GLN A 303 -10.22 3.10 16.69
C GLN A 303 -10.30 1.78 17.46
N PHE A 304 -11.31 0.98 17.14
CA PHE A 304 -11.58 -0.30 17.78
C PHE A 304 -11.63 -1.41 16.72
N ASN A 305 -11.17 -2.62 17.04
CA ASN A 305 -11.38 -3.80 16.20
C ASN A 305 -11.18 -5.12 16.98
N ASN A 306 -11.68 -6.23 16.42
CA ASN A 306 -11.29 -7.58 16.86
C ASN A 306 -9.91 -7.96 16.27
N LEU A 307 -9.17 -8.83 16.96
CA LEU A 307 -7.82 -9.26 16.57
C LEU A 307 -7.76 -10.76 16.23
N THR A 308 -8.15 -11.62 17.18
CA THR A 308 -8.11 -13.08 17.03
C THR A 308 -9.41 -13.68 17.54
N PHE A 309 -9.72 -14.91 17.09
CA PHE A 309 -10.93 -15.63 17.49
C PHE A 309 -10.67 -16.66 18.59
N ASP A 310 -9.47 -17.26 18.63
CA ASP A 310 -9.06 -18.21 19.68
C ASP A 310 -7.58 -18.01 20.08
N PRO A 311 -7.30 -17.52 21.31
CA PRO A 311 -8.26 -16.90 22.23
C PRO A 311 -8.82 -15.60 21.64
N PRO A 312 -10.05 -15.18 22.01
CA PRO A 312 -10.65 -13.98 21.45
C PRO A 312 -10.02 -12.71 22.02
N TYR A 313 -9.41 -11.88 21.18
CA TYR A 313 -8.83 -10.58 21.56
C TYR A 313 -9.51 -9.41 20.83
N VAL A 314 -9.64 -8.28 21.53
CA VAL A 314 -10.08 -6.99 20.99
C VAL A 314 -9.05 -5.91 21.29
N MET A 315 -9.03 -4.85 20.49
CA MET A 315 -8.20 -3.67 20.75
C MET A 315 -8.97 -2.37 20.64
N PHE A 316 -8.51 -1.36 21.39
CA PHE A 316 -8.86 0.03 21.16
C PHE A 316 -7.64 0.94 21.29
N SER A 317 -7.62 2.03 20.51
CA SER A 317 -6.57 3.05 20.61
C SER A 317 -7.08 4.31 21.31
N ALA A 318 -6.34 4.76 22.32
CA ALA A 318 -6.61 5.97 23.08
C ALA A 318 -5.50 7.00 22.84
N ASN A 319 -5.86 8.14 22.25
CA ASN A 319 -4.92 9.25 22.10
C ASN A 319 -4.70 9.94 23.45
N GLN A 320 -3.44 10.25 23.76
CA GLN A 320 -3.13 11.10 24.91
C GLN A 320 -3.65 12.52 24.71
N THR A 321 -3.86 13.20 25.83
CA THR A 321 -4.22 14.62 25.84
C THR A 321 -3.09 15.48 25.25
N PRO A 322 -3.36 16.73 24.81
CA PRO A 322 -2.32 17.63 24.32
C PRO A 322 -1.20 17.92 25.35
N SER A 323 -1.48 17.73 26.64
CA SER A 323 -0.51 17.82 27.73
C SER A 323 0.27 16.53 27.98
N GLY A 324 0.12 15.50 27.15
CA GLY A 324 0.80 14.20 27.29
C GLY A 324 0.24 13.29 28.40
N ARG A 325 -0.91 13.63 28.97
CA ARG A 325 -1.59 12.80 29.99
C ARG A 325 -2.40 11.71 29.31
N GLN A 326 -2.31 10.48 29.82
CA GLN A 326 -3.15 9.36 29.43
C GLN A 326 -4.63 9.60 29.73
N LYS A 327 -5.50 8.93 28.97
CA LYS A 327 -6.94 8.96 29.22
C LYS A 327 -7.28 8.13 30.46
N ASP A 328 -8.32 8.54 31.18
CA ASP A 328 -8.74 7.86 32.41
C ASP A 328 -9.11 6.40 32.13
N THR A 329 -9.75 6.08 31.00
CA THR A 329 -10.00 4.70 30.55
C THR A 329 -8.71 3.87 30.40
N THR A 330 -7.62 4.45 29.87
CA THR A 330 -6.33 3.76 29.74
C THR A 330 -5.75 3.47 31.12
N VAL A 331 -5.73 4.48 32.00
CA VAL A 331 -5.21 4.36 33.37
C VAL A 331 -6.01 3.31 34.15
N ASN A 332 -7.34 3.36 34.07
CA ASN A 332 -8.24 2.42 34.73
C ASN A 332 -8.03 0.99 34.23
N THR A 333 -7.89 0.80 32.92
CA THR A 333 -7.65 -0.52 32.32
C THR A 333 -6.31 -1.11 32.75
N GLU A 334 -5.24 -0.31 32.74
CA GLU A 334 -3.91 -0.73 33.18
C GLU A 334 -3.86 -1.05 34.68
N THR A 335 -4.60 -0.28 35.51
CA THR A 335 -4.57 -0.41 36.97
C THR A 335 -5.45 -1.56 37.47
N THR A 336 -6.66 -1.71 36.92
CA THR A 336 -7.62 -2.73 37.37
C THR A 336 -7.51 -4.04 36.58
N GLY A 337 -6.82 -4.01 35.44
CA GLY A 337 -6.64 -5.16 34.55
C GLY A 337 -7.93 -5.59 33.83
N LYS A 338 -8.96 -4.74 33.80
CA LYS A 338 -10.33 -5.11 33.40
C LYS A 338 -11.01 -3.96 32.67
N PHE A 339 -11.81 -4.28 31.67
CA PHE A 339 -12.72 -3.33 31.01
C PHE A 339 -13.89 -4.07 30.35
N CYS A 340 -14.94 -3.36 30.00
CA CYS A 340 -16.03 -3.89 29.20
C CYS A 340 -16.18 -3.11 27.89
N TRP A 341 -16.63 -3.79 26.85
CA TRP A 341 -17.04 -3.18 25.59
C TRP A 341 -18.56 -3.29 25.43
N ASN A 342 -19.18 -2.20 24.98
CA ASN A 342 -20.62 -2.12 24.74
C ASN A 342 -20.86 -1.81 23.26
N LEU A 343 -21.77 -2.53 22.62
CA LEU A 343 -22.16 -2.23 21.24
C LEU A 343 -22.91 -0.90 21.17
N ALA A 344 -22.34 0.07 20.46
CA ALA A 344 -23.00 1.34 20.19
C ALA A 344 -24.10 1.16 19.12
N THR A 345 -25.36 1.43 19.48
CA THR A 345 -26.53 1.27 18.60
C THR A 345 -27.15 2.63 18.24
N TRP A 346 -28.03 2.63 17.23
CA TRP A 346 -28.74 3.82 16.78
C TRP A 346 -29.56 4.50 17.90
N ASP A 347 -30.19 3.70 18.76
CA ASP A 347 -31.04 4.20 19.83
C ASP A 347 -30.21 4.84 20.96
N LEU A 348 -28.95 4.42 21.12
CA LEU A 348 -28.01 4.93 22.13
C LEU A 348 -27.06 6.01 21.60
N ARG A 349 -27.22 6.48 20.35
CA ARG A 349 -26.27 7.40 19.69
C ARG A 349 -26.04 8.71 20.45
N GLU A 350 -27.08 9.26 21.09
CA GLU A 350 -26.96 10.53 21.82
C GLU A 350 -26.13 10.33 23.09
N ALA A 351 -26.35 9.23 23.80
CA ALA A 351 -25.56 8.84 24.95
C ALA A 351 -24.10 8.58 24.57
N VAL A 352 -23.86 7.90 23.45
CA VAL A 352 -22.52 7.73 22.88
C VAL A 352 -21.85 9.09 22.65
N ASN A 353 -22.57 10.08 22.09
CA ASN A 353 -22.02 11.42 21.87
C ASN A 353 -21.75 12.18 23.19
N ILE A 354 -22.66 12.09 24.17
CA ILE A 354 -22.49 12.73 25.50
C ILE A 354 -21.26 12.17 26.24
N THR A 355 -21.06 10.85 26.19
CA THR A 355 -19.91 10.17 26.81
C THR A 355 -18.58 10.45 26.10
N ALA A 356 -18.57 11.15 24.96
CA ALA A 356 -17.34 11.55 24.27
C ALA A 356 -16.74 12.86 24.78
N GLU A 357 -17.50 13.62 25.59
CA GLU A 357 -17.07 14.91 26.10
C GLU A 357 -15.92 14.77 27.11
N GLN A 358 -15.01 15.74 27.13
CA GLN A 358 -13.93 15.76 28.11
C GLN A 358 -14.45 16.31 29.43
N VAL A 359 -14.72 15.41 30.37
CA VAL A 359 -15.09 15.75 31.75
C VAL A 359 -13.87 15.71 32.66
N ALA A 360 -14.02 16.25 33.88
CA ALA A 360 -12.99 16.13 34.90
C ALA A 360 -12.90 14.67 35.40
N PRO A 361 -11.71 14.23 35.87
CA PRO A 361 -11.57 12.89 36.45
C PRO A 361 -12.55 12.68 37.63
N GLY A 362 -13.13 11.49 37.71
CA GLY A 362 -14.09 11.11 38.76
C GLY A 362 -15.55 11.47 38.44
N VAL A 363 -15.83 12.13 37.31
CA VAL A 363 -17.20 12.32 36.82
C VAL A 363 -17.68 11.05 36.13
N ASP A 364 -18.84 10.56 36.54
CA ASP A 364 -19.44 9.34 36.00
C ASP A 364 -20.21 9.63 34.70
N GLU A 365 -19.68 9.20 33.55
CA GLU A 365 -20.34 9.48 32.27
C GLU A 365 -21.63 8.68 32.05
N PHE A 366 -21.87 7.58 32.78
CA PHE A 366 -23.15 6.87 32.70
C PHE A 366 -24.28 7.74 33.26
N GLU A 367 -24.06 8.34 34.43
CA GLU A 367 -25.06 9.21 35.05
C GLU A 367 -25.32 10.44 34.18
N ARG A 368 -24.26 11.01 33.62
CA ARG A 368 -24.32 12.18 32.74
C ARG A 368 -25.07 11.90 31.44
N ALA A 369 -24.95 10.69 30.91
CA ALA A 369 -25.66 10.24 29.71
C ALA A 369 -27.06 9.64 30.00
N GLY A 370 -27.46 9.56 31.28
CA GLY A 370 -28.75 8.98 31.69
C GLY A 370 -28.86 7.48 31.43
N LEU A 371 -27.74 6.74 31.49
CA LEU A 371 -27.66 5.32 31.17
C LEU A 371 -27.83 4.45 32.42
N ALA A 372 -28.64 3.39 32.30
CA ALA A 372 -28.72 2.36 33.31
C ALA A 372 -27.46 1.47 33.29
N LYS A 373 -26.88 1.25 34.46
CA LYS A 373 -25.73 0.36 34.67
C LYS A 373 -26.18 -1.06 34.97
N VAL A 374 -25.46 -2.04 34.44
CA VAL A 374 -25.57 -3.45 34.84
C VAL A 374 -24.17 -3.99 35.08
N MET A 375 -23.97 -4.69 36.19
CA MET A 375 -22.63 -5.16 36.57
C MET A 375 -22.19 -6.35 35.73
N SER A 376 -20.89 -6.42 35.48
CA SER A 376 -20.22 -7.57 34.88
C SER A 376 -20.39 -8.85 35.72
N THR A 377 -20.46 -9.99 35.04
CA THR A 377 -20.71 -11.31 35.63
C THR A 377 -19.42 -12.07 35.91
N ARG A 378 -18.44 -11.99 35.00
CA ARG A 378 -17.19 -12.75 35.07
C ARG A 378 -16.02 -11.92 35.60
N ILE A 379 -15.87 -10.69 35.14
CA ILE A 379 -14.94 -9.72 35.70
C ILE A 379 -15.66 -8.97 36.81
N GLU A 380 -15.06 -8.82 37.98
CA GLU A 380 -15.75 -8.15 39.10
C GLU A 380 -15.67 -6.62 38.99
N GLY A 381 -16.81 -5.95 39.23
CA GLY A 381 -16.86 -4.52 39.55
C GLY A 381 -16.91 -3.54 38.38
N VAL A 382 -16.98 -3.99 37.12
CA VAL A 382 -17.04 -3.09 35.96
C VAL A 382 -18.49 -2.95 35.47
N PRO A 383 -19.08 -1.74 35.51
CA PRO A 383 -20.43 -1.53 34.98
C PRO A 383 -20.44 -1.59 33.45
N MET A 384 -21.52 -2.13 32.90
CA MET A 384 -21.84 -2.16 31.47
C MET A 384 -23.13 -1.37 31.22
N VAL A 385 -23.37 -1.01 29.96
CA VAL A 385 -24.59 -0.29 29.54
C VAL A 385 -25.74 -1.28 29.41
N ALA A 386 -26.74 -1.21 30.28
CA ALA A 386 -27.83 -2.19 30.34
C ALA A 386 -28.64 -2.29 29.03
N ASP A 387 -28.80 -1.15 28.34
CA ASP A 387 -29.55 -1.08 27.10
C ASP A 387 -28.78 -1.66 25.91
N SER A 388 -27.45 -1.80 26.00
CA SER A 388 -26.62 -2.36 24.94
C SER A 388 -26.98 -3.84 24.68
N PRO A 389 -27.35 -4.22 23.44
CA PRO A 389 -27.78 -5.58 23.14
C PRO A 389 -26.63 -6.58 23.13
N VAL A 390 -25.39 -6.13 22.88
CA VAL A 390 -24.18 -6.95 22.93
C VAL A 390 -23.16 -6.27 23.83
N ARG A 391 -22.55 -7.03 24.75
CA ARG A 391 -21.52 -6.54 25.67
C ARG A 391 -20.42 -7.59 25.84
N PHE A 392 -19.17 -7.17 25.87
CA PHE A 392 -18.03 -8.03 26.16
C PHE A 392 -17.42 -7.65 27.49
N GLU A 393 -17.06 -8.66 28.27
CA GLU A 393 -16.19 -8.51 29.43
C GLU A 393 -14.77 -8.87 29.01
N CYS A 394 -13.83 -7.99 29.30
CA CYS A 394 -12.46 -8.09 28.82
C CYS A 394 -11.45 -8.03 29.97
N GLU A 395 -10.49 -8.95 29.95
CA GLU A 395 -9.29 -8.90 30.77
C GLU A 395 -8.18 -8.21 29.99
N TYR A 396 -7.50 -7.26 30.62
CA TYR A 396 -6.35 -6.56 30.05
C TYR A 396 -5.22 -7.54 29.73
N TYR A 397 -4.64 -7.42 28.53
CA TYR A 397 -3.51 -8.24 28.10
C TYR A 397 -2.22 -7.42 28.00
N SER A 398 -2.24 -6.33 27.20
CA SER A 398 -1.07 -5.48 27.01
C SER A 398 -1.43 -4.10 26.45
N THR A 399 -0.51 -3.15 26.62
CA THR A 399 -0.58 -1.82 26.02
C THR A 399 0.67 -1.59 25.17
N LEU A 400 0.47 -1.29 23.89
CA LEU A 400 1.53 -0.83 22.99
C LEU A 400 1.45 0.69 22.86
N ARG A 401 2.52 1.40 23.26
CA ARG A 401 2.58 2.86 23.19
C ARG A 401 3.33 3.31 21.93
N LEU A 402 2.61 3.97 21.03
CA LEU A 402 3.15 4.48 19.77
C LEU A 402 3.54 5.96 19.93
N PRO A 403 4.81 6.34 19.68
CA PRO A 403 5.25 7.72 19.82
C PRO A 403 4.56 8.62 18.79
N GLY A 404 4.08 9.79 19.24
CA GLY A 404 3.43 10.80 18.41
C GLY A 404 4.21 12.12 18.38
N ASN A 405 4.02 12.91 17.32
CA ASN A 405 4.54 14.28 17.23
C ASN A 405 3.51 15.29 17.78
N PRO A 406 3.94 16.32 18.54
CA PRO A 406 3.04 17.37 19.06
C PRO A 406 2.16 18.00 17.96
N PRO A 407 0.92 18.44 18.27
CA PRO A 407 0.34 18.64 19.60
C PRO A 407 -0.40 17.43 20.18
N MET A 408 -0.62 16.36 19.39
CA MET A 408 -1.21 15.13 19.90
C MET A 408 -0.08 14.19 20.31
N GLY A 409 0.00 13.95 21.62
CA GLY A 409 0.95 13.02 22.19
C GLY A 409 0.74 11.60 21.69
N SER A 410 1.63 10.72 22.15
CA SER A 410 1.64 9.29 21.87
C SER A 410 0.24 8.65 21.96
N VAL A 411 0.06 7.57 21.20
CA VAL A 411 -1.18 6.79 21.21
C VAL A 411 -0.95 5.51 21.98
N ASP A 412 -1.84 5.23 22.93
CA ASP A 412 -1.84 3.96 23.65
C ASP A 412 -2.79 3.00 22.94
N VAL A 413 -2.29 1.86 22.48
CA VAL A 413 -3.07 0.77 21.88
C VAL A 413 -3.25 -0.32 22.93
N ILE A 414 -4.47 -0.46 23.43
CA ILE A 414 -4.82 -1.38 24.50
C ILE A 414 -5.38 -2.66 23.87
N ILE A 415 -4.89 -3.82 24.30
CA ILE A 415 -5.35 -5.14 23.89
C ILE A 415 -5.98 -5.84 25.10
N GLY A 416 -7.17 -6.41 24.92
CA GLY A 416 -7.88 -7.17 25.95
C GLY A 416 -8.42 -8.49 25.43
N LYS A 417 -8.34 -9.53 26.28
CA LYS A 417 -8.92 -10.85 26.04
C LYS A 417 -10.39 -10.84 26.41
N VAL A 418 -11.26 -11.24 25.50
CA VAL A 418 -12.70 -11.40 25.79
C VAL A 418 -12.89 -12.65 26.64
N VAL A 419 -13.45 -12.50 27.84
CA VAL A 419 -13.68 -13.61 28.77
C VAL A 419 -15.15 -13.96 28.95
N ALA A 420 -16.06 -13.03 28.66
CA ALA A 420 -17.49 -13.29 28.61
C ALA A 420 -18.17 -12.40 27.56
N VAL A 421 -19.25 -12.90 26.98
CA VAL A 421 -20.07 -12.20 25.99
C VAL A 421 -21.53 -12.28 26.41
N HIS A 422 -22.20 -11.14 26.44
CA HIS A 422 -23.63 -11.01 26.71
C HIS A 422 -24.34 -10.59 25.44
N ILE A 423 -25.39 -11.31 25.06
CA ILE A 423 -26.23 -11.02 23.89
C ILE A 423 -27.69 -11.09 24.33
N LYS A 424 -28.49 -10.07 24.02
CA LYS A 424 -29.95 -10.11 24.25
C LYS A 424 -30.62 -11.04 23.24
N ASP A 425 -31.57 -11.85 23.69
CA ASP A 425 -32.27 -12.81 22.81
C ASP A 425 -33.02 -12.15 21.65
N GLU A 426 -33.50 -10.92 21.85
CA GLU A 426 -34.25 -10.15 20.85
C GLU A 426 -33.46 -9.87 19.56
N VAL A 427 -32.13 -9.80 19.65
CA VAL A 427 -31.24 -9.56 18.51
C VAL A 427 -30.72 -10.85 17.88
N LEU A 428 -31.18 -12.01 18.35
CA LEU A 428 -30.90 -13.29 17.71
C LEU A 428 -32.01 -13.64 16.70
N THR A 429 -31.60 -14.23 15.58
CA THR A 429 -32.49 -14.81 14.57
C THR A 429 -31.94 -16.20 14.22
N ASN A 430 -32.69 -17.26 14.50
CA ASN A 430 -32.27 -18.65 14.26
C ASN A 430 -30.91 -19.03 14.91
N GLY A 431 -30.61 -18.48 16.09
CA GLY A 431 -29.35 -18.73 16.80
C GLY A 431 -28.14 -17.96 16.26
N ILE A 432 -28.36 -17.05 15.30
CA ILE A 432 -27.33 -16.17 14.74
C ILE A 432 -27.60 -14.74 15.23
N LEU A 433 -26.54 -13.98 15.51
CA LEU A 433 -26.66 -12.55 15.82
C LEU A 433 -27.11 -11.79 14.57
N ASP A 434 -28.32 -11.25 14.64
CA ASP A 434 -28.91 -10.46 13.56
C ASP A 434 -28.45 -9.01 13.67
N VAL A 435 -27.42 -8.68 12.88
CA VAL A 435 -26.81 -7.34 12.87
C VAL A 435 -27.84 -6.26 12.56
N THR A 436 -28.83 -6.53 11.70
CA THR A 436 -29.84 -5.54 11.31
C THR A 436 -30.77 -5.17 12.47
N LYS A 437 -31.06 -6.12 13.37
CA LYS A 437 -31.82 -5.86 14.61
C LYS A 437 -31.01 -5.03 15.61
N THR A 438 -29.69 -5.23 15.68
CA THR A 438 -28.84 -4.45 16.60
C THR A 438 -28.66 -2.99 16.18
N LYS A 439 -28.84 -2.65 14.88
CA LYS A 439 -28.66 -1.31 14.31
C LYS A 439 -27.38 -0.60 14.82
N PRO A 440 -26.20 -1.22 14.67
CA PRO A 440 -24.97 -0.67 15.22
C PRO A 440 -24.59 0.61 14.46
N ILE A 441 -24.08 1.60 15.19
CA ILE A 441 -23.54 2.82 14.62
C ILE A 441 -22.03 2.70 14.43
N ALA A 442 -21.53 3.31 13.36
CA ALA A 442 -20.11 3.35 13.03
C ALA A 442 -19.67 4.78 12.74
N ARG A 443 -18.42 5.10 13.08
CA ARG A 443 -17.84 6.42 12.81
C ARG A 443 -17.26 6.46 11.40
N CYS A 444 -17.58 7.50 10.65
CA CYS A 444 -17.05 7.76 9.31
C CYS A 444 -15.98 8.86 9.36
N GLY A 445 -15.85 9.67 8.31
CA GLY A 445 -15.00 10.86 8.29
C GLY A 445 -15.61 12.01 9.08
N TYR A 446 -14.78 12.93 9.57
CA TYR A 446 -15.24 14.15 10.24
C TYR A 446 -16.18 13.84 11.41
N TYR A 447 -17.34 14.50 11.47
CA TYR A 447 -18.42 14.25 12.44
C TYR A 447 -19.52 13.32 11.91
N GLN A 448 -19.26 12.60 10.81
CA GLN A 448 -20.25 11.73 10.18
C GLN A 448 -20.32 10.37 10.87
N TYR A 449 -21.55 9.88 11.02
CA TYR A 449 -21.87 8.54 11.51
C TYR A 449 -22.73 7.82 10.48
N THR A 450 -22.64 6.50 10.44
CA THR A 450 -23.54 5.63 9.69
C THR A 450 -24.15 4.57 10.60
N VAL A 451 -25.26 3.98 10.16
CA VAL A 451 -25.96 2.89 10.85
C VAL A 451 -26.12 1.71 9.90
N ILE A 452 -25.83 0.51 10.38
CA ILE A 452 -26.01 -0.70 9.58
C ILE A 452 -27.49 -1.10 9.64
N LYS A 453 -28.20 -0.89 8.53
CA LYS A 453 -29.62 -1.27 8.36
C LYS A 453 -29.82 -2.49 7.48
N GLU A 454 -28.84 -2.77 6.62
CA GLU A 454 -28.89 -3.81 5.60
C GLU A 454 -27.56 -4.57 5.60
N THR A 455 -27.64 -5.86 5.32
CA THR A 455 -26.49 -6.75 5.15
C THR A 455 -26.70 -7.57 3.88
N PHE A 456 -25.60 -8.00 3.26
CA PHE A 456 -25.63 -8.96 2.16
C PHE A 456 -24.63 -10.08 2.48
N GLU A 457 -24.96 -11.30 2.07
CA GLU A 457 -24.11 -12.45 2.30
C GLU A 457 -23.06 -12.57 1.19
N MET A 458 -21.82 -12.83 1.58
CA MET A 458 -20.72 -13.06 0.65
C MET A 458 -19.79 -14.12 1.23
N VAL A 459 -19.98 -15.36 0.80
CA VAL A 459 -19.19 -16.50 1.26
C VAL A 459 -17.89 -16.58 0.45
N ILE A 460 -16.76 -16.80 1.13
CA ILE A 460 -15.47 -17.02 0.47
C ILE A 460 -15.55 -18.35 -0.30
N PRO A 461 -15.23 -18.38 -1.61
CA PRO A 461 -15.18 -19.64 -2.36
C PRO A 461 -14.13 -20.60 -1.76
N SER A 462 -14.54 -21.80 -1.32
CA SER A 462 -13.61 -22.85 -0.88
C SER A 462 -13.41 -23.89 -1.98
N ASN A 463 -12.15 -24.28 -2.21
CA ASN A 463 -11.80 -25.39 -3.10
C ASN A 463 -11.13 -26.50 -2.27
N GLY A 464 -11.91 -27.51 -1.90
CA GLY A 464 -11.43 -28.67 -1.17
C GLY A 464 -11.28 -28.45 0.35
N GLN A 465 -10.78 -29.49 1.01
CA GLN A 465 -10.82 -29.64 2.47
C GLN A 465 -10.05 -28.56 3.23
N GLU A 466 -8.97 -28.01 2.65
CA GLU A 466 -8.20 -26.91 3.25
C GLU A 466 -8.99 -25.59 3.26
N GLY A 467 -9.80 -25.35 2.22
CA GLY A 467 -10.69 -24.20 2.17
C GLY A 467 -11.83 -24.29 3.20
N ASP A 468 -12.35 -25.49 3.43
CA ASP A 468 -13.39 -25.74 4.44
C ASP A 468 -12.85 -25.59 5.87
N ASP A 469 -11.60 -26.02 6.11
CA ASP A 469 -10.92 -25.81 7.39
C ASP A 469 -10.60 -24.33 7.63
N VAL A 470 -10.29 -23.54 6.59
CA VAL A 470 -10.12 -22.07 6.68
C VAL A 470 -11.45 -21.39 7.01
N LEU A 471 -12.54 -21.78 6.36
CA LEU A 471 -13.89 -21.28 6.68
C LEU A 471 -14.28 -21.62 8.13
N GLY A 472 -14.02 -22.86 8.57
CA GLY A 472 -14.25 -23.27 9.96
C GLY A 472 -13.38 -22.52 10.97
N GLY A 473 -12.16 -22.16 10.58
CA GLY A 473 -11.27 -21.27 11.33
C GLY A 473 -11.88 -19.87 11.53
N LEU A 474 -12.36 -19.26 10.45
CA LEU A 474 -12.95 -17.91 10.43
C LEU A 474 -14.27 -17.80 11.18
N GLU A 475 -15.07 -18.87 11.22
CA GLU A 475 -16.33 -18.92 11.95
C GLU A 475 -16.13 -18.83 13.48
N GLY A 476 -14.91 -19.11 13.98
CA GLY A 476 -14.59 -19.02 15.41
C GLY A 476 -15.34 -20.04 16.28
N SER A 477 -15.96 -21.06 15.68
CA SER A 477 -16.71 -22.08 16.41
C SER A 477 -15.75 -23.02 17.15
N THR A 478 -15.75 -22.94 18.49
CA THR A 478 -14.90 -23.78 19.36
C THR A 478 -15.10 -25.27 19.11
N LYS A 479 -16.32 -25.70 18.74
CA LYS A 479 -16.62 -27.09 18.37
C LYS A 479 -15.90 -27.49 17.09
N LYS A 480 -16.00 -26.69 16.03
CA LYS A 480 -15.32 -26.96 14.75
C LYS A 480 -13.80 -26.88 14.89
N HIS A 481 -13.28 -25.95 15.69
CA HIS A 481 -11.84 -25.85 15.97
C HIS A 481 -11.30 -27.09 16.67
N LYS A 482 -12.02 -27.63 17.67
CA LYS A 482 -11.69 -28.91 18.30
C LYS A 482 -11.73 -30.07 17.29
N GLU A 483 -12.75 -30.14 16.45
CA GLU A 483 -12.87 -31.16 15.39
C GLU A 483 -11.74 -31.06 14.34
N ILE A 484 -11.27 -29.86 13.98
CA ILE A 484 -10.12 -29.64 13.11
C ILE A 484 -8.82 -30.07 13.81
N ALA A 485 -8.63 -29.66 15.07
CA ALA A 485 -7.45 -30.02 15.85
C ALA A 485 -7.34 -31.54 16.06
N ASP A 486 -8.44 -32.20 16.42
CA ASP A 486 -8.50 -33.65 16.63
C ASP A 486 -8.24 -34.44 15.34
N ARG A 487 -8.62 -33.90 14.17
CA ARG A 487 -8.30 -34.50 12.86
C ARG A 487 -6.81 -34.37 12.53
N LYS A 488 -6.19 -33.22 12.82
CA LYS A 488 -4.75 -32.99 12.60
C LYS A 488 -3.86 -33.84 13.52
N ILE A 489 -4.35 -34.24 14.70
CA ILE A 489 -3.62 -35.12 15.63
C ILE A 489 -3.69 -36.60 15.20
N LYS A 490 -4.68 -36.99 14.39
CA LYS A 490 -4.89 -38.37 13.92
C LYS A 490 -4.22 -38.70 12.58
N GLN A 491 -3.72 -37.70 11.86
CA GLN A 491 -2.88 -37.84 10.67
C GLN A 491 -1.41 -37.76 11.09
#